data_AF-A0A426TE74-F1
#
_entry.id   AF-A0A426TE74-F1
#
_cell.length_a   1.000
_cell.length_b   1.000
_cell.length_c   1.000
_cell.angle_alpha   90.00
_cell.angle_beta   90.00
_cell.angle_gamma   90.00
#
_symmetry.space_group_name_H-M   'P 1'
#
loop_
_entity.id
_entity.type
_entity.pdbx_description
1 polymer ?
#
loop_
_entity_poly.entity_id
_entity_poly.type
_entity_poly.pdbx_seq_one_letter_code
_entity_poly.pdbx_strand_id
1 'polypeptide(L)'
;MIKKQFKLGLFTALIGNLLWFGMVNVSADDTVISDSPTVSALTKKVEAAKKAAKAAAATKAALATNMVSEVAVEYTANTYPAGQCTWGAKEMAPWVGNYWGNGGDWAASAAALGYEVGTTPKVGAIAVWTDGGYGHVAYVTDVAANGHIQVKESNYGGVYYPSNVRGFFDPTTTSEGTVSYIYPPAGV
;
A
#
# COMPACT_ATOMS: atom_id res chain seq x y z
N MET A 1 59.68 11.77 17.69
CA MET A 1 58.55 11.73 18.65
C MET A 1 57.25 11.69 17.86
N ILE A 2 56.49 10.61 18.02
CA ILE A 2 55.33 10.22 17.21
C ILE A 2 54.08 10.96 17.68
N LYS A 3 53.41 11.74 16.81
CA LYS A 3 52.08 12.32 17.07
C LYS A 3 51.01 11.32 16.59
N LYS A 4 50.32 10.67 17.52
CA LYS A 4 49.15 9.81 17.24
C LYS A 4 47.95 10.69 16.86
N GLN A 5 47.44 10.52 15.65
CA GLN A 5 46.17 11.10 15.18
C GLN A 5 45.04 10.12 15.53
N PHE A 6 44.06 10.58 16.32
CA PHE A 6 42.85 9.82 16.63
C PHE A 6 41.87 9.92 15.44
N LYS A 7 41.56 8.78 14.81
CA LYS A 7 40.49 8.67 13.81
C LYS A 7 39.16 8.41 14.53
N LEU A 8 38.21 9.33 14.41
CA LEU A 8 36.82 9.12 14.80
C LEU A 8 36.10 8.42 13.63
N GLY A 9 35.70 7.16 13.84
CA GLY A 9 34.97 6.39 12.85
C GLY A 9 33.51 6.81 12.78
N LEU A 10 33.07 7.29 11.61
CA LEU A 10 31.66 7.50 11.30
C LEU A 10 31.10 6.16 10.79
N PHE A 11 30.23 5.51 11.56
CA PHE A 11 29.49 4.33 11.12
C PHE A 11 28.47 4.75 10.06
N THR A 12 28.71 4.35 8.82
CA THR A 12 27.77 4.46 7.70
C THR A 12 26.66 3.42 7.86
N ALA A 13 25.44 3.85 8.14
CA ALA A 13 24.25 3.03 7.88
C ALA A 13 23.92 3.16 6.39
N LEU A 14 24.12 2.07 5.65
CA LEU A 14 23.85 1.95 4.23
C LEU A 14 22.39 1.49 4.05
N ILE A 15 21.49 2.37 3.62
CA ILE A 15 20.32 1.97 2.81
C ILE A 15 20.19 3.01 1.69
N GLY A 16 20.30 2.52 0.46
CA GLY A 16 20.66 3.28 -0.72
C GLY A 16 19.60 4.23 -1.26
N ASN A 17 20.07 5.37 -1.75
CA ASN A 17 19.58 5.99 -2.97
C ASN A 17 20.82 6.24 -3.82
N LEU A 18 20.93 5.47 -4.91
CA LEU A 18 22.02 5.57 -5.87
C LEU A 18 21.85 6.89 -6.65
N LEU A 19 22.45 7.97 -6.15
CA LEU A 19 22.65 9.19 -6.92
C LEU A 19 23.80 8.92 -7.90
N TRP A 20 23.46 8.89 -9.20
CA TRP A 20 24.44 8.82 -10.28
C TRP A 20 25.35 10.06 -10.20
N PHE A 21 26.56 9.91 -9.65
CA PHE A 21 27.63 10.90 -9.84
C PHE A 21 28.23 10.66 -11.22
N GLY A 22 28.03 11.60 -12.14
CA GLY A 22 28.78 11.62 -13.40
C GLY A 22 30.28 11.59 -13.08
N MET A 23 31.01 10.62 -13.63
CA MET A 23 32.47 10.60 -13.57
C MET A 23 32.99 11.75 -14.43
N VAL A 24 33.54 12.78 -13.79
CA VAL A 24 34.31 13.81 -14.47
C VAL A 24 35.76 13.34 -14.50
N ASN A 25 36.28 13.02 -15.69
CA ASN A 25 37.70 12.82 -15.89
C ASN A 25 38.40 14.18 -15.76
N VAL A 26 39.26 14.34 -14.75
CA VAL A 26 40.11 15.52 -14.61
C VAL A 26 41.56 15.10 -14.83
N SER A 27 42.10 15.53 -15.97
CA SER A 27 43.54 15.59 -16.22
C SER A 27 44.13 16.68 -15.32
N ALA A 28 45.23 16.37 -14.64
CA ALA A 28 45.90 17.31 -13.75
C ALA A 28 46.51 18.46 -14.56
N ASP A 29 45.89 19.63 -14.50
CA ASP A 29 46.56 20.93 -14.62
C ASP A 29 45.86 21.93 -13.71
N ASP A 30 46.64 22.80 -13.08
CA ASP A 30 46.31 23.58 -11.89
C ASP A 30 45.06 24.46 -12.04
N THR A 31 43.92 24.01 -11.51
CA THR A 31 42.81 24.89 -11.11
C THR A 31 42.11 24.32 -9.88
N VAL A 32 42.20 25.06 -8.77
CA VAL A 32 41.49 24.75 -7.53
C VAL A 32 39.99 25.03 -7.75
N ILE A 33 39.23 24.03 -8.22
CA ILE A 33 37.76 24.11 -8.21
C ILE A 33 37.29 23.87 -6.77
N SER A 34 37.14 24.95 -6.01
CA SER A 34 36.48 24.96 -4.70
C SER A 34 34.96 25.00 -4.88
N ASP A 35 34.35 23.92 -5.37
CA ASP A 35 32.89 23.76 -5.39
C ASP A 35 32.37 23.20 -4.04
N SER A 36 32.83 23.82 -2.94
CA SER A 36 32.21 23.58 -1.63
C SER A 36 30.84 24.27 -1.59
N PRO A 37 29.73 23.55 -1.40
CA PRO A 37 28.41 24.15 -1.36
C PRO A 37 28.35 25.18 -0.23
N THR A 38 27.81 26.36 -0.53
CA THR A 38 27.69 27.42 0.46
C THR A 38 26.83 26.96 1.64
N VAL A 39 27.11 27.47 2.84
CA VAL A 39 26.32 27.18 4.04
C VAL A 39 24.83 27.42 3.79
N SER A 40 24.48 28.47 3.05
CA SER A 40 23.11 28.79 2.61
C SER A 40 22.45 27.67 1.79
N ALA A 41 23.19 27.01 0.89
CA ALA A 41 22.70 25.88 0.11
C ALA A 41 22.48 24.63 0.98
N LEU A 42 23.33 24.42 1.99
CA LEU A 42 23.16 23.33 2.95
C LEU A 42 21.95 23.57 3.87
N THR A 43 21.74 24.81 4.33
CA THR A 43 20.58 25.16 5.16
C THR A 43 19.27 24.93 4.41
N LYS A 44 19.20 25.33 3.14
CA LYS A 44 18.00 25.09 2.30
C LYS A 44 17.70 23.60 2.12
N LYS A 45 18.73 22.77 1.93
CA LYS A 45 18.58 21.31 1.81
C LYS A 45 18.10 20.67 3.12
N VAL A 46 18.62 21.13 4.26
CA VAL A 46 18.19 20.66 5.59
C VAL A 46 16.74 21.02 5.88
N GLU A 47 16.31 22.24 5.55
CA GLU A 47 14.91 22.66 5.74
C GLU A 47 13.95 21.92 4.81
N ALA A 48 14.34 21.67 3.56
CA ALA A 48 13.58 20.82 2.65
C ALA A 48 13.46 19.37 3.16
N ALA A 49 14.56 18.80 3.68
CA ALA A 49 14.56 17.46 4.27
C ALA A 49 13.70 17.37 5.54
N LYS A 50 13.72 18.40 6.41
CA LYS A 50 12.83 18.47 7.58
C LYS A 50 11.36 18.57 7.19
N LYS A 51 11.03 19.36 6.16
CA LYS A 51 9.67 19.48 5.65
C LYS A 51 9.18 18.14 5.06
N ALA A 52 10.04 17.45 4.32
CA ALA A 52 9.76 16.11 3.81
C ALA A 52 9.59 15.08 4.94
N ALA A 53 10.43 15.12 5.97
CA ALA A 53 10.32 14.25 7.14
C ALA A 53 9.04 14.52 7.96
N LYS A 54 8.65 15.79 8.11
CA LYS A 54 7.41 16.17 8.78
C LYS A 54 6.18 15.75 7.96
N ALA A 55 6.24 15.87 6.64
CA ALA A 55 5.20 15.35 5.76
C ALA A 55 5.08 13.82 5.89
N ALA A 56 6.20 13.08 5.83
CA ALA A 56 6.21 11.63 6.02
C ALA A 56 5.71 11.20 7.41
N ALA A 57 6.05 11.95 8.46
CA ALA A 57 5.54 11.72 9.81
C ALA A 57 4.03 12.01 9.91
N ALA A 58 3.53 13.04 9.22
CA ALA A 58 2.10 13.33 9.14
C ALA A 58 1.34 12.26 8.35
N THR A 59 1.92 11.71 7.28
CA THR A 59 1.35 10.56 6.54
C THR A 59 1.34 9.30 7.41
N LYS A 60 2.40 9.05 8.17
CA LYS A 60 2.48 7.92 9.11
C LYS A 60 1.51 8.08 10.28
N ALA A 61 1.31 9.30 10.76
CA ALA A 61 0.29 9.61 11.76
C ALA A 61 -1.12 9.42 11.19
N ALA A 62 -1.41 9.93 10.00
CA ALA A 62 -2.70 9.72 9.33
C ALA A 62 -2.99 8.23 9.05
N LEU A 63 -1.95 7.43 8.77
CA LEU A 63 -2.09 5.98 8.63
C LEU A 63 -2.42 5.29 9.97
N ALA A 64 -1.88 5.79 11.07
CA ALA A 64 -2.16 5.30 12.42
C ALA A 64 -3.53 5.73 12.96
N THR A 65 -4.14 6.78 12.40
CA THR A 65 -5.48 7.26 12.77
C THR A 65 -6.59 6.72 11.87
N ASN A 66 -6.30 5.79 10.95
CA ASN A 66 -7.37 5.10 10.23
C ASN A 66 -8.24 4.37 11.27
N MET A 67 -9.49 4.82 11.29
CA MET A 67 -10.48 4.54 12.29
C MET A 67 -10.61 3.02 12.50
N VAL A 68 -10.75 2.69 13.77
CA VAL A 68 -11.09 1.35 14.23
C VAL A 68 -12.60 1.27 14.10
N SER A 69 -13.07 0.68 13.00
CA SER A 69 -14.46 0.24 12.91
C SER A 69 -14.70 -0.77 14.04
N GLU A 70 -15.45 -0.37 15.06
CA GLU A 70 -15.86 -1.20 16.20
C GLU A 70 -17.08 -2.07 15.82
N VAL A 71 -17.03 -2.67 14.63
CA VAL A 71 -18.00 -3.68 14.24
C VAL A 71 -17.66 -4.98 14.96
N ALA A 72 -18.61 -5.50 15.73
CA ALA A 72 -18.50 -6.83 16.30
C ALA A 72 -18.56 -7.89 15.17
N VAL A 73 -17.48 -8.66 15.02
CA VAL A 73 -17.35 -9.69 13.99
C VAL A 73 -17.82 -11.03 14.53
N GLU A 74 -18.86 -11.57 13.91
CA GLU A 74 -19.33 -12.93 14.17
C GLU A 74 -18.77 -13.91 13.13
N TYR A 75 -17.90 -14.82 13.58
CA TYR A 75 -17.30 -15.85 12.72
C TYR A 75 -18.31 -16.96 12.43
N THR A 76 -19.05 -16.76 11.34
CA THR A 76 -20.10 -17.66 10.87
C THR A 76 -19.64 -18.44 9.64
N ALA A 77 -20.27 -19.60 9.41
CA ALA A 77 -20.03 -20.41 8.21
C ALA A 77 -20.31 -19.60 6.93
N ASN A 78 -19.58 -19.91 5.86
CA ASN A 78 -19.70 -19.21 4.58
C ASN A 78 -21.02 -19.56 3.88
N THR A 79 -21.87 -18.56 3.66
CA THR A 79 -23.18 -18.76 3.00
C THR A 79 -23.14 -18.53 1.49
N TYR A 80 -22.02 -18.05 0.95
CA TYR A 80 -21.92 -17.75 -0.48
C TYR A 80 -21.71 -19.05 -1.28
N PRO A 81 -22.27 -19.15 -2.50
CA PRO A 81 -22.12 -20.35 -3.32
C PRO A 81 -20.66 -20.65 -3.65
N ALA A 82 -20.23 -21.89 -3.40
CA ALA A 82 -18.84 -22.29 -3.55
C ALA A 82 -18.30 -22.06 -4.97
N GLY A 83 -17.11 -21.48 -5.07
CA GLY A 83 -16.46 -21.11 -6.33
C GLY A 83 -16.80 -19.70 -6.83
N GLN A 84 -17.76 -18.99 -6.23
CA GLN A 84 -18.03 -17.58 -6.57
C GLN A 84 -17.00 -16.62 -5.99
N CYS A 85 -16.88 -15.41 -6.56
CA CYS A 85 -15.97 -14.38 -6.06
C CYS A 85 -16.25 -14.02 -4.60
N THR A 86 -17.54 -13.89 -4.25
CA THR A 86 -18.02 -13.65 -2.88
C THR A 86 -17.64 -14.77 -1.91
N TRP A 87 -17.78 -16.02 -2.34
CA TRP A 87 -17.34 -17.18 -1.56
C TRP A 87 -15.85 -17.14 -1.32
N GLY A 88 -15.04 -16.93 -2.35
CA GLY A 88 -13.59 -16.90 -2.21
C GLY A 88 -13.08 -15.76 -1.34
N ALA A 89 -13.70 -14.58 -1.44
CA ALA A 89 -13.39 -13.45 -0.57
C ALA A 89 -13.72 -13.76 0.90
N LYS A 90 -14.87 -14.37 1.21
CA LYS A 90 -15.26 -14.76 2.58
C LYS A 90 -14.39 -15.88 3.14
N GLU A 91 -13.92 -16.84 2.33
CA GLU A 91 -12.93 -17.84 2.77
C GLU A 91 -11.62 -17.20 3.20
N MET A 92 -11.17 -16.16 2.47
CA MET A 92 -9.93 -15.43 2.76
C MET A 92 -10.08 -14.43 3.91
N ALA A 93 -11.28 -13.85 4.07
CA ALA A 93 -11.62 -12.87 5.09
C ALA A 93 -12.86 -13.33 5.87
N PRO A 94 -12.70 -14.22 6.86
CA PRO A 94 -13.81 -14.75 7.64
C PRO A 94 -14.62 -13.68 8.39
N TRP A 95 -14.05 -12.49 8.58
CA TRP A 95 -14.70 -11.33 9.18
C TRP A 95 -15.81 -10.71 8.32
N VAL A 96 -15.82 -10.98 7.01
CA VAL A 96 -16.85 -10.48 6.09
C VAL A 96 -18.23 -11.02 6.49
N GLY A 97 -19.27 -10.21 6.43
CA GLY A 97 -20.62 -10.66 6.77
C GLY A 97 -21.22 -11.61 5.72
N ASN A 98 -22.20 -12.42 6.14
CA ASN A 98 -23.04 -13.18 5.22
C ASN A 98 -24.14 -12.29 4.61
N TYR A 99 -24.66 -12.71 3.46
CA TYR A 99 -25.81 -12.08 2.79
C TYR A 99 -25.59 -10.63 2.32
N TRP A 100 -24.37 -10.25 1.94
CA TRP A 100 -24.08 -8.91 1.38
C TRP A 100 -24.48 -8.73 -0.09
N GLY A 101 -25.04 -9.78 -0.71
CA GLY A 101 -25.47 -9.76 -2.12
C GLY A 101 -24.36 -10.20 -3.09
N ASN A 102 -24.41 -9.66 -4.30
CA ASN A 102 -23.40 -9.88 -5.33
C ASN A 102 -22.13 -9.08 -5.02
N GLY A 103 -21.05 -9.32 -5.77
CA GLY A 103 -19.78 -8.64 -5.54
C GLY A 103 -19.90 -7.12 -5.52
N GLY A 104 -20.59 -6.54 -6.50
CA GLY A 104 -20.82 -5.10 -6.60
C GLY A 104 -21.66 -4.50 -5.46
N ASP A 105 -22.43 -5.31 -4.73
CA ASP A 105 -23.30 -4.85 -3.63
C ASP A 105 -22.53 -4.71 -2.31
N TRP A 106 -21.36 -5.35 -2.19
CA TRP A 106 -20.67 -5.53 -0.90
C TRP A 106 -20.28 -4.22 -0.24
N ALA A 107 -19.82 -3.23 -1.01
CA ALA A 107 -19.41 -1.93 -0.45
C ALA A 107 -20.60 -1.22 0.22
N ALA A 108 -21.76 -1.21 -0.43
CA ALA A 108 -22.98 -0.60 0.11
C ALA A 108 -23.52 -1.40 1.32
N SER A 109 -23.56 -2.73 1.21
CA SER A 109 -23.98 -3.62 2.30
C SER A 109 -23.09 -3.50 3.53
N ALA A 110 -21.77 -3.46 3.35
CA ALA A 110 -20.82 -3.33 4.46
C ALA A 110 -20.93 -1.95 5.13
N ALA A 111 -21.04 -0.87 4.34
CA ALA A 111 -21.22 0.47 4.88
C ALA A 111 -22.53 0.59 5.68
N ALA A 112 -23.63 -0.03 5.22
CA ALA A 112 -24.90 -0.07 5.95
C ALA A 112 -24.80 -0.81 7.29
N LEU A 113 -23.83 -1.71 7.44
CA LEU A 113 -23.54 -2.45 8.67
C LEU A 113 -22.44 -1.80 9.52
N GLY A 114 -21.94 -0.62 9.15
CA GLY A 114 -20.95 0.14 9.92
C GLY A 114 -19.49 -0.20 9.64
N TYR A 115 -19.20 -1.04 8.64
CA TYR A 115 -17.83 -1.26 8.20
C TYR A 115 -17.30 0.00 7.52
N GLU A 116 -15.99 0.23 7.67
CA GLU A 116 -15.34 1.30 6.93
C GLU A 116 -15.12 0.91 5.46
N VAL A 117 -15.55 1.82 4.58
CA VAL A 117 -15.36 1.70 3.14
C VAL A 117 -14.63 2.92 2.64
N GLY A 118 -13.62 2.71 1.78
CA GLY A 118 -12.82 3.79 1.22
C GLY A 118 -12.27 3.47 -0.16
N THR A 119 -11.35 4.32 -0.62
CA THR A 119 -10.77 4.26 -1.97
C THR A 119 -9.26 3.97 -1.96
N THR A 120 -8.66 3.83 -0.77
CA THR A 120 -7.24 3.52 -0.63
C THR A 120 -7.04 2.02 -0.45
N PRO A 121 -6.25 1.34 -1.30
CA PRO A 121 -5.96 -0.08 -1.14
C PRO A 121 -5.16 -0.32 0.15
N LYS A 122 -5.51 -1.39 0.87
CA LYS A 122 -4.79 -1.87 2.06
C LYS A 122 -4.75 -3.39 2.02
N VAL A 123 -3.63 -3.98 2.44
CA VAL A 123 -3.54 -5.43 2.65
C VAL A 123 -4.59 -5.85 3.68
N GLY A 124 -5.30 -6.94 3.40
CA GLY A 124 -6.39 -7.42 4.25
C GLY A 124 -7.76 -6.82 3.94
N ALA A 125 -7.84 -5.78 3.11
CA ALA A 125 -9.11 -5.24 2.65
C ALA A 125 -9.77 -6.13 1.59
N ILE A 126 -11.08 -5.99 1.44
CA ILE A 126 -11.80 -6.52 0.28
C ILE A 126 -11.89 -5.42 -0.77
N ALA A 127 -11.28 -5.64 -1.93
CA ALA A 127 -11.51 -4.83 -3.11
C ALA A 127 -12.88 -5.18 -3.70
N VAL A 128 -13.69 -4.17 -3.97
CA VAL A 128 -15.04 -4.28 -4.50
C VAL A 128 -15.12 -3.49 -5.79
N TRP A 129 -15.42 -4.16 -6.90
CA TRP A 129 -15.64 -3.54 -8.19
C TRP A 129 -17.14 -3.51 -8.51
N THR A 130 -17.64 -2.32 -8.83
CA THR A 130 -19.05 -2.07 -9.17
C THR A 130 -19.17 -1.63 -10.61
N ASP A 131 -19.83 -2.47 -11.44
CA ASP A 131 -20.07 -2.26 -12.87
C ASP A 131 -21.56 -1.97 -13.21
N GLY A 132 -22.44 -1.97 -12.20
CA GLY A 132 -23.89 -1.89 -12.39
C GLY A 132 -24.57 -3.24 -12.69
N GLY A 133 -23.81 -4.33 -12.67
CA GLY A 133 -24.28 -5.71 -12.78
C GLY A 133 -23.93 -6.52 -11.52
N TYR A 134 -23.36 -7.71 -11.69
CA TYR A 134 -22.92 -8.54 -10.56
C TYR A 134 -21.72 -7.96 -9.81
N GLY A 135 -20.91 -7.14 -10.47
CA GLY A 135 -19.62 -6.66 -9.96
C GLY A 135 -18.64 -7.79 -9.64
N HIS A 136 -17.60 -7.47 -8.86
CA HIS A 136 -16.57 -8.42 -8.47
C HIS A 136 -15.97 -8.08 -7.11
N VAL A 137 -15.48 -9.09 -6.39
CA VAL A 137 -14.76 -8.90 -5.12
C VAL A 137 -13.52 -9.77 -5.03
N ALA A 138 -12.48 -9.23 -4.39
CA ALA A 138 -11.23 -9.94 -4.16
C ALA A 138 -10.56 -9.51 -2.84
N TYR A 139 -9.76 -10.41 -2.27
CA TYR A 139 -8.98 -10.12 -1.07
C TYR A 139 -7.62 -9.53 -1.43
N VAL A 140 -7.29 -8.35 -0.91
CA VAL A 140 -6.02 -7.66 -1.19
C VAL A 140 -4.88 -8.31 -0.41
N THR A 141 -3.90 -8.87 -1.12
CA THR A 141 -2.74 -9.53 -0.52
C THR A 141 -1.48 -8.66 -0.49
N ASP A 142 -1.36 -7.71 -1.40
CA ASP A 142 -0.21 -6.79 -1.46
C ASP A 142 -0.58 -5.46 -2.11
N VAL A 143 0.11 -4.38 -1.73
CA VAL A 143 -0.08 -3.02 -2.24
C VAL A 143 1.28 -2.38 -2.53
N ALA A 144 1.55 -2.11 -3.80
CA ALA A 144 2.76 -1.43 -4.24
C ALA A 144 2.67 0.09 -4.03
N ALA A 145 3.82 0.75 -3.98
CA ALA A 145 3.92 2.19 -3.75
C ALA A 145 3.24 3.06 -4.82
N ASN A 146 3.05 2.51 -6.03
CA ASN A 146 2.34 3.17 -7.14
C ASN A 146 0.82 2.92 -7.12
N GLY A 147 0.29 2.25 -6.09
CA GLY A 147 -1.13 1.94 -5.97
C GLY A 147 -1.59 0.66 -6.68
N HIS A 148 -0.69 -0.03 -7.38
CA HIS A 148 -1.00 -1.36 -7.93
C HIS A 148 -1.17 -2.36 -6.79
N ILE A 149 -2.03 -3.35 -6.97
CA ILE A 149 -2.33 -4.35 -5.95
C ILE A 149 -2.08 -5.76 -6.47
N GLN A 150 -1.85 -6.69 -5.55
CA GLN A 150 -2.10 -8.12 -5.78
C GLN A 150 -3.34 -8.53 -4.99
N VAL A 151 -4.10 -9.46 -5.55
CA VAL A 151 -5.29 -10.01 -4.90
C VAL A 151 -5.30 -11.54 -4.97
N LYS A 152 -6.05 -12.15 -4.05
CA LYS A 152 -6.56 -13.51 -4.20
C LYS A 152 -8.05 -13.45 -4.44
N GLU A 153 -8.52 -14.20 -5.43
CA GLU A 153 -9.90 -14.17 -5.88
C GLU A 153 -10.36 -15.52 -6.42
N SER A 154 -11.67 -15.71 -6.39
CA SER A 154 -12.37 -16.83 -7.01
C SER A 154 -13.23 -16.33 -8.17
N ASN A 155 -13.54 -17.22 -9.10
CA ASN A 155 -14.31 -16.97 -10.31
C ASN A 155 -13.75 -15.89 -11.25
N TYR A 156 -12.47 -15.54 -11.13
CA TYR A 156 -11.80 -14.75 -12.15
C TYR A 156 -11.20 -15.67 -13.20
N GLY A 157 -11.57 -15.47 -14.47
CA GLY A 157 -11.15 -16.35 -15.57
C GLY A 157 -11.57 -17.82 -15.42
N GLY A 158 -12.61 -18.10 -14.61
CA GLY A 158 -13.10 -19.47 -14.34
C GLY A 158 -12.33 -20.24 -13.26
N VAL A 159 -11.41 -19.59 -12.52
CA VAL A 159 -10.66 -20.24 -11.44
C VAL A 159 -11.53 -20.40 -10.19
N TYR A 160 -11.76 -21.64 -9.77
CA TYR A 160 -12.67 -21.96 -8.66
C TYR A 160 -12.13 -21.53 -7.28
N TYR A 161 -10.89 -21.87 -6.97
CA TYR A 161 -10.29 -21.64 -5.64
C TYR A 161 -9.62 -20.25 -5.53
N PRO A 162 -9.64 -19.62 -4.35
CA PRO A 162 -9.02 -18.31 -4.15
C PRO A 162 -7.53 -18.34 -4.49
N SER A 163 -7.17 -17.71 -5.60
CA SER A 163 -5.82 -17.78 -6.16
C SER A 163 -5.37 -16.40 -6.63
N ASN A 164 -4.05 -16.19 -6.68
CA ASN A 164 -3.49 -15.02 -7.36
C ASN A 164 -3.32 -15.34 -8.83
N VAL A 165 -4.16 -14.73 -9.66
CA VAL A 165 -4.25 -15.01 -11.11
C VAL A 165 -3.86 -13.81 -11.97
N ARG A 166 -3.74 -12.62 -11.37
CA ARG A 166 -3.41 -11.36 -12.08
C ARG A 166 -1.98 -10.88 -11.84
N GLY A 167 -1.34 -11.29 -10.74
CA GLY A 167 -0.11 -10.64 -10.26
C GLY A 167 -0.38 -9.20 -9.82
N PHE A 168 0.60 -8.31 -9.98
CA PHE A 168 0.40 -6.87 -9.75
C PHE A 168 -0.35 -6.24 -10.92
N PHE A 169 -1.46 -5.55 -10.62
CA PHE A 169 -2.25 -4.83 -11.61
C PHE A 169 -2.78 -3.50 -11.05
N ASP A 170 -3.20 -2.61 -11.95
CA ASP A 170 -3.91 -1.39 -11.58
C ASP A 170 -5.41 -1.71 -11.40
N PRO A 171 -5.95 -1.59 -10.18
CA PRO A 171 -7.34 -1.94 -9.89
C PRO A 171 -8.35 -0.95 -10.47
N THR A 172 -7.92 0.20 -10.99
CA THR A 172 -8.80 1.26 -11.50
C THR A 172 -9.07 1.16 -13.00
N THR A 173 -8.32 0.33 -13.72
CA THR A 173 -8.38 0.18 -15.18
C THR A 173 -8.93 -1.19 -15.61
N THR A 174 -9.70 -1.84 -14.75
CA THR A 174 -10.31 -3.15 -14.98
C THR A 174 -11.71 -3.05 -15.61
N SER A 175 -12.15 -4.10 -16.29
CA SER A 175 -13.50 -4.19 -16.89
C SER A 175 -14.64 -4.26 -15.86
N GLU A 176 -14.35 -4.59 -14.61
CA GLU A 176 -15.30 -4.85 -13.53
C GLU A 176 -15.86 -3.55 -12.89
N GLY A 177 -15.45 -2.38 -13.41
CA GLY A 177 -16.02 -1.09 -13.03
C GLY A 177 -15.21 -0.36 -11.95
N THR A 178 -15.90 0.45 -11.14
CA THR A 178 -15.26 1.33 -10.16
C THR A 178 -14.87 0.54 -8.91
N VAL A 179 -13.62 0.70 -8.46
CA VAL A 179 -13.10 0.01 -7.28
C VAL A 179 -13.31 0.82 -5.99
N SER A 180 -13.71 0.13 -4.93
CA SER A 180 -13.71 0.58 -3.53
C SER A 180 -13.12 -0.52 -2.64
N TYR A 181 -12.86 -0.21 -1.37
CA TYR A 181 -12.23 -1.12 -0.42
C TYR A 181 -13.00 -1.15 0.89
N ILE A 182 -13.39 -2.35 1.33
CA ILE A 182 -13.94 -2.59 2.66
C ILE A 182 -12.77 -2.95 3.57
N TYR A 183 -12.59 -2.19 4.65
CA TYR A 183 -11.49 -2.39 5.56
C TYR A 183 -11.84 -3.42 6.65
N PRO A 184 -10.85 -4.25 7.06
CA PRO A 184 -11.04 -5.16 8.18
C PRO A 184 -11.39 -4.37 9.45
N PRO A 185 -12.37 -4.82 10.26
CA PRO A 185 -12.64 -4.26 11.58
C PRO A 185 -11.41 -4.36 12.48
N ALA A 186 -11.39 -3.61 13.58
CA ALA A 186 -10.25 -3.71 14.48
C ALA A 186 -10.21 -5.05 15.21
N GLY A 187 -9.01 -5.63 15.31
CA GLY A 187 -8.78 -6.87 16.05
C GLY A 187 -8.93 -8.15 15.24
N VAL A 188 -9.10 -8.07 13.92
CA VAL A 188 -9.06 -9.23 13.00
C VAL A 188 -7.69 -9.42 12.33
#